data_AF-A0A7N5JH12-F1
#
_entry.id   AF-A0A7N5JH12-F1
#
_cell.length_a   1.000
_cell.length_b   1.000
_cell.length_c   1.000
_cell.angle_alpha   90.00
_cell.angle_beta   90.00
_cell.angle_gamma   90.00
#
_symmetry.space_group_name_H-M   'P 1'
#
loop_
_entity.id
_entity.type
_entity.pdbx_description
1 polymer ?
#
loop_
_entity_poly.entity_id
_entity_poly.type
_entity_poly.pdbx_seq_one_letter_code
_entity_poly.pdbx_strand_id
1 'polypeptide(L)'
;MPQNKYIELHRKRYGYSLNYHEEKRKKGQEAHECSKKAKKLTGLKAKLYHKQHHAEKIQTKKTIKMYEKRSTKQKTDGKNPQGAMPASKELSSMIKRKRKEKAGKWEVPLPKVCAQGETEVLKVIRTGKRQKKAWKRMVTKTHFVGDGFTQKPPKDERFINLSWFIPPLCLPPLPSSLSSPNDLPTSYVP
;
A
#
# COMPACT_ATOMS: atom_id res chain seq x y z
N MET A 1 15.61 -11.04 37.05
CA MET A 1 14.95 -9.76 36.67
C MET A 1 14.45 -9.08 37.94
N PRO A 2 14.58 -7.76 38.09
CA PRO A 2 13.99 -7.07 39.23
C PRO A 2 12.46 -7.21 39.18
N GLN A 3 11.88 -7.71 40.28
CA GLN A 3 10.44 -7.95 40.40
C GLN A 3 9.69 -6.70 40.85
N ASN A 4 8.43 -6.56 40.40
CA ASN A 4 7.50 -5.49 40.76
C ASN A 4 7.88 -4.07 40.28
N LYS A 5 7.02 -3.06 40.49
CA LYS A 5 7.24 -1.64 40.12
C LYS A 5 8.24 -0.92 41.06
N TYR A 6 9.42 -1.49 41.26
CA TYR A 6 10.42 -1.03 42.23
C TYR A 6 10.86 0.44 42.03
N ILE A 7 10.92 0.93 40.78
CA ILE A 7 11.27 2.33 40.46
C ILE A 7 10.19 3.31 40.97
N GLU A 8 8.91 2.97 40.79
CA GLU A 8 7.81 3.79 41.28
C GLU A 8 7.76 3.78 42.82
N LEU A 9 7.99 2.62 43.44
CA LEU A 9 8.06 2.48 44.89
C LEU A 9 9.20 3.32 45.48
N HIS A 10 10.37 3.30 44.84
CA HIS A 10 11.50 4.13 45.25
C HIS A 10 11.17 5.63 45.16
N ARG A 11 10.54 6.07 44.06
CA ARG A 11 10.10 7.48 43.91
C ARG A 11 9.04 7.88 44.94
N LYS A 12 8.16 6.97 45.36
CA LYS A 12 7.17 7.24 46.41
C LYS A 12 7.80 7.34 47.80
N ARG A 13 8.80 6.51 48.09
CA ARG A 13 9.49 6.48 49.40
C ARG A 13 10.48 7.63 49.58
N TYR A 14 11.27 7.92 48.55
CA TYR A 14 12.41 8.83 48.63
C TYR A 14 12.27 10.07 47.74
N GLY A 15 11.20 10.16 46.95
CA GLY A 15 10.96 11.29 46.06
C GLY A 15 11.80 11.26 44.78
N TYR A 16 11.87 12.41 44.13
CA TYR A 16 12.77 12.67 43.00
C TYR A 16 14.06 13.34 43.49
N SER A 17 15.09 13.33 42.64
CA SER A 17 16.26 14.19 42.88
C SER A 17 15.84 15.65 43.02
N LEU A 18 16.46 16.40 43.93
CA LEU A 18 16.09 17.78 44.26
C LEU A 18 16.03 18.69 43.02
N ASN A 19 16.93 18.49 42.05
CA ASN A 19 17.01 19.30 40.83
C ASN A 19 16.10 18.80 39.68
N TYR A 20 15.41 17.66 39.86
CA TYR A 20 14.65 17.01 38.79
C TYR A 20 13.60 17.93 38.16
N HIS A 21 12.86 18.65 39.00
CA HIS A 21 11.80 19.55 38.54
C HIS A 21 12.38 20.79 37.83
N GLU A 22 13.53 21.29 38.27
CA GLU A 22 14.21 22.39 37.61
C GLU A 22 14.78 21.99 36.25
N GLU A 23 15.44 20.84 36.16
CA GLU A 23 15.96 20.30 34.90
C GLU A 23 14.83 20.01 33.91
N LYS A 24 13.73 19.41 34.39
CA LYS A 24 12.55 19.14 33.57
C LYS A 24 11.92 20.44 33.05
N ARG A 25 11.90 21.51 33.86
CA ARG A 25 11.46 22.84 33.43
C ARG A 25 12.41 23.45 32.39
N LYS A 26 13.72 23.38 32.61
CA LYS A 26 14.75 23.88 31.67
C LYS A 26 14.72 23.12 30.34
N LYS A 27 14.34 21.84 30.35
CA LYS A 27 14.08 21.05 29.15
C LYS A 27 12.93 21.58 28.28
N GLY A 28 12.09 22.50 28.78
CA GLY A 28 11.12 23.26 27.98
C GLY A 28 11.72 24.09 26.83
N GLN A 29 13.06 24.16 26.72
CA GLN A 29 13.79 24.68 25.55
C GLN A 29 13.65 23.83 24.28
N GLU A 30 12.89 22.72 24.32
CA GLU A 30 12.57 21.86 23.17
C GLU A 30 12.10 22.62 21.91
N ALA A 31 11.36 23.72 22.05
CA ALA A 31 10.94 24.54 20.90
C ALA A 31 12.13 25.16 20.14
N HIS A 32 13.13 25.67 20.87
CA HIS A 32 14.35 26.22 20.27
C HIS A 32 15.21 25.12 19.66
N GLU A 33 15.28 23.95 20.31
CA GLU A 33 15.97 22.80 19.74
C GLU A 33 15.34 22.32 18.44
N CYS A 34 14.01 22.25 18.38
CA CYS A 34 13.29 21.86 17.16
C CYS A 34 13.57 22.85 16.02
N SER A 35 13.51 24.16 16.28
CA SER A 35 13.86 25.16 15.28
C SER A 35 15.32 25.04 14.81
N LYS A 36 16.26 24.80 15.75
CA LYS A 36 17.67 24.61 15.45
C LYS A 36 17.90 23.33 14.63
N LYS A 37 17.24 22.22 14.97
CA LYS A 37 17.29 20.95 14.22
C LYS A 37 16.74 21.13 12.82
N ALA A 38 15.59 21.82 12.67
CA ALA A 38 15.02 22.12 11.35
C ALA A 38 15.99 22.87 10.43
N LYS A 39 16.70 23.88 10.97
CA LYS A 39 17.65 24.71 10.22
C LYS A 39 18.99 24.03 9.94
N LYS A 40 19.48 23.20 10.87
CA LYS A 40 20.82 22.59 10.81
C LYS A 40 20.85 21.22 10.14
N LEU A 41 19.76 20.46 10.20
CA LEU A 41 19.72 19.14 9.57
C LEU A 41 19.74 19.28 8.05
N THR A 42 20.56 18.48 7.39
CA THR A 42 20.70 18.43 5.93
C THR A 42 20.44 17.01 5.39
N GLY A 43 20.21 16.91 4.09
CA GLY A 43 20.06 15.62 3.39
C GLY A 43 18.87 14.78 3.88
N LEU A 44 19.08 13.46 3.98
CA LEU A 44 18.02 12.50 4.36
C LEU A 44 17.48 12.74 5.77
N LYS A 45 18.34 13.16 6.71
CA LYS A 45 17.93 13.45 8.09
C LYS A 45 16.92 14.61 8.13
N ALA A 46 17.15 15.66 7.34
CA ALA A 46 16.21 16.77 7.19
C ALA A 46 14.87 16.31 6.61
N LYS A 47 14.90 15.46 5.57
CA LYS A 47 13.67 14.94 4.93
C LYS A 47 12.82 14.12 5.91
N LEU A 48 13.45 13.23 6.68
CA LEU A 48 12.76 12.43 7.71
C LEU A 48 12.17 13.31 8.81
N TYR A 49 12.94 14.29 9.28
CA TYR A 49 12.52 15.23 10.32
C TYR A 49 11.27 16.04 9.91
N HIS A 50 11.25 16.60 8.70
CA HIS A 50 10.08 17.33 8.20
C HIS A 50 8.87 16.41 7.94
N LYS A 51 9.10 15.16 7.50
CA LYS A 51 8.03 14.16 7.32
C LYS A 51 7.35 13.82 8.65
N GLN A 52 8.13 13.64 9.71
CA GLN A 52 7.62 13.39 11.08
C GLN A 52 6.80 14.59 11.57
N HIS A 53 7.35 15.80 11.49
CA HIS A 53 6.62 17.01 11.92
C HIS A 53 5.35 17.29 11.11
N HIS A 54 5.34 16.98 9.82
CA HIS A 54 4.14 17.10 9.00
C HIS A 54 3.04 16.13 9.48
N ALA A 55 3.40 14.88 9.82
CA ALA A 55 2.47 13.91 10.37
C ALA A 55 1.93 14.33 11.74
N GLU A 56 2.80 14.79 12.65
CA GLU A 56 2.42 15.33 13.97
C GLU A 56 1.44 16.51 13.81
N LYS A 57 1.76 17.47 12.94
CA LYS A 57 0.91 18.63 12.66
C LYS A 57 -0.48 18.20 12.15
N ILE A 58 -0.54 17.19 11.29
CA ILE A 58 -1.82 16.65 10.81
C ILE A 58 -2.59 15.99 11.95
N GLN A 59 -1.93 15.18 12.78
CA GLN A 59 -2.56 14.53 13.93
C GLN A 59 -3.15 15.57 14.88
N THR A 60 -2.38 16.58 15.28
CA THR A 60 -2.85 17.65 16.15
C THR A 60 -4.02 18.41 15.52
N LYS A 61 -3.95 18.76 14.23
CA LYS A 61 -5.06 19.41 13.51
C LYS A 61 -6.33 18.55 13.49
N LYS A 62 -6.20 17.24 13.27
CA LYS A 62 -7.33 16.30 13.30
C LYS A 62 -7.94 16.22 14.70
N THR A 63 -7.11 16.16 15.74
CA THR A 63 -7.53 16.13 17.14
C THR A 63 -8.27 17.40 17.52
N ILE A 64 -7.72 18.57 17.19
CA ILE A 64 -8.37 19.88 17.41
C ILE A 64 -9.73 19.92 16.70
N LYS A 65 -9.76 19.58 15.41
CA LYS A 65 -10.99 19.54 14.61
C LYS A 65 -12.03 18.57 15.19
N MET A 66 -11.60 17.44 15.74
CA MET A 66 -12.49 16.48 16.41
C MET A 66 -13.09 17.08 17.69
N TYR A 67 -12.29 17.76 18.51
CA TYR A 67 -12.76 18.42 19.73
C TYR A 67 -13.70 19.58 19.43
N GLU A 68 -13.37 20.44 18.46
CA GLU A 68 -14.23 21.53 17.99
C GLU A 68 -15.60 21.00 17.54
N LYS A 69 -15.60 19.98 16.66
CA LYS A 69 -16.83 19.32 16.19
C LYS A 69 -17.63 18.63 17.29
N ARG A 70 -16.98 18.09 18.32
CA ARG A 70 -17.68 17.51 19.48
C ARG A 70 -18.31 18.61 20.34
N SER A 71 -17.63 19.74 20.51
CA SER A 71 -18.10 20.86 21.33
C SER A 71 -19.31 21.55 20.68
N THR A 72 -19.32 21.70 19.35
CA THR A 72 -20.47 22.26 18.62
C THR A 72 -21.41 21.16 18.12
N LYS A 73 -22.62 21.07 18.68
CA LYS A 73 -23.70 20.26 18.07
C LYS A 73 -24.18 20.93 16.79
N GLN A 74 -23.67 20.52 15.63
CA GLN A 74 -24.25 20.96 14.36
C GLN A 74 -25.60 20.25 14.15
N LYS A 75 -26.67 21.03 14.01
CA LYS A 75 -27.95 20.52 13.48
C LYS A 75 -27.68 20.12 12.03
N THR A 76 -27.98 18.88 11.67
CA THR A 76 -27.96 18.44 10.27
C THR A 76 -29.13 19.12 9.57
N ASP A 77 -28.86 20.08 8.68
CA ASP A 77 -29.87 20.57 7.75
C ASP A 77 -30.36 19.37 6.91
N GLY A 78 -31.68 19.16 6.86
CA GLY A 78 -32.36 17.97 6.35
C GLY A 78 -32.24 17.68 4.85
N LYS A 79 -31.05 17.88 4.26
CA LYS A 79 -30.72 17.38 2.93
C LYS A 79 -30.31 15.92 3.08
N ASN A 80 -31.18 15.06 2.57
CA ASN A 80 -30.98 13.62 2.45
C ASN A 80 -29.51 13.35 2.02
N PRO A 81 -28.71 12.62 2.81
CA PRO A 81 -27.30 12.43 2.50
C PRO A 81 -27.18 11.76 1.13
N GLN A 82 -26.21 12.18 0.32
CA GLN A 82 -25.95 11.70 -1.05
C GLN A 82 -25.73 10.17 -1.19
N GLY A 83 -25.77 9.42 -0.09
CA GLY A 83 -25.71 7.96 -0.02
C GLY A 83 -27.03 7.29 0.39
N ALA A 84 -28.14 8.03 0.49
CA ALA A 84 -29.46 7.44 0.64
C ALA A 84 -29.81 6.68 -0.64
N MET A 85 -29.91 5.34 -0.55
CA MET A 85 -30.42 4.53 -1.65
C MET A 85 -31.86 4.99 -1.96
N PRO A 86 -32.19 5.25 -3.23
CA PRO A 86 -33.54 5.65 -3.59
C PRO A 86 -34.53 4.50 -3.31
N ALA A 87 -35.77 4.84 -3.03
CA ALA A 87 -36.82 3.86 -2.77
C ALA A 87 -37.00 2.88 -3.96
N SER A 88 -37.43 1.65 -3.66
CA SER A 88 -37.39 0.46 -4.53
C SER A 88 -37.82 0.62 -5.99
N LYS A 89 -38.74 1.55 -6.29
CA LYS A 89 -39.26 1.78 -7.65
C LYS A 89 -38.25 2.44 -8.59
N GLU A 90 -37.48 3.40 -8.10
CA GLU A 90 -36.43 4.09 -8.87
C GLU A 90 -35.20 3.18 -9.07
N LEU A 91 -34.92 2.28 -8.12
CA LEU A 91 -33.88 1.26 -8.28
C LEU A 91 -34.20 0.29 -9.43
N SER A 92 -35.46 -0.13 -9.58
CA SER A 92 -35.87 -1.06 -10.64
C SER A 92 -35.69 -0.48 -12.05
N SER A 93 -36.00 0.81 -12.24
CA SER A 93 -35.80 1.49 -13.53
C SER A 93 -34.30 1.72 -13.82
N MET A 94 -33.51 2.06 -12.81
CA MET A 94 -32.05 2.19 -12.93
C MET A 94 -31.36 0.86 -13.27
N ILE A 95 -31.79 -0.27 -12.68
CA ILE A 95 -31.24 -1.60 -12.99
C ILE A 95 -31.51 -1.99 -14.44
N LYS A 96 -32.73 -1.74 -14.95
CA LYS A 96 -33.07 -2.00 -16.36
C LYS A 96 -32.22 -1.16 -17.31
N ARG A 97 -31.96 0.11 -16.97
CA ARG A 97 -31.06 0.98 -17.74
C ARG A 97 -29.61 0.47 -17.71
N LYS A 98 -29.09 0.08 -16.54
CA LYS A 98 -27.74 -0.49 -16.39
C LYS A 98 -27.55 -1.82 -17.14
N ARG A 99 -28.58 -2.68 -17.21
CA ARG A 99 -28.55 -3.93 -18.00
C ARG A 99 -28.51 -3.64 -19.51
N LYS A 100 -29.24 -2.63 -19.97
CA LYS A 100 -29.17 -2.16 -21.38
C LYS A 100 -27.83 -1.51 -21.72
N GLU A 101 -27.26 -0.70 -20.82
CA GLU A 101 -25.95 -0.07 -21.01
C GLU A 101 -24.77 -1.07 -20.93
N LYS A 102 -24.86 -2.12 -20.10
CA LYS A 102 -23.85 -3.21 -20.00
C LYS A 102 -23.66 -3.99 -21.30
N ALA A 103 -24.71 -4.09 -22.13
CA ALA A 103 -24.65 -4.88 -23.35
C ALA A 103 -23.77 -4.23 -24.45
N GLY A 104 -23.39 -2.96 -24.33
CA GLY A 104 -22.75 -2.21 -25.42
C GLY A 104 -21.28 -1.85 -25.24
N LYS A 105 -20.67 -2.10 -24.07
CA LYS A 105 -19.30 -1.65 -23.77
C LYS A 105 -18.56 -2.65 -22.88
N TRP A 106 -18.18 -3.79 -23.45
CA TRP A 106 -17.22 -4.71 -22.82
C TRP A 106 -15.79 -4.22 -23.09
N GLU A 107 -15.49 -3.00 -22.66
CA GLU A 107 -14.14 -2.45 -22.78
C GLU A 107 -13.32 -2.94 -21.59
N VAL A 108 -12.19 -3.60 -21.88
CA VAL A 108 -11.23 -4.03 -20.85
C VAL A 108 -10.67 -2.77 -20.17
N PRO A 109 -10.49 -2.75 -18.83
CA PRO A 109 -10.03 -1.55 -18.10
C PRO A 109 -8.72 -0.93 -18.61
N LEU A 110 -7.92 -1.72 -19.33
CA LEU A 110 -6.70 -1.28 -20.00
C LEU A 110 -6.78 -1.73 -21.48
N PRO A 111 -7.35 -0.89 -22.38
CA PRO A 111 -7.59 -1.27 -23.78
C PRO A 111 -6.31 -1.27 -24.62
N LYS A 112 -5.35 -0.39 -24.31
CA LYS A 112 -4.07 -0.27 -25.00
C LYS A 112 -2.94 -0.32 -23.99
N VAL A 113 -2.06 -1.31 -24.15
CA VAL A 113 -0.86 -1.48 -23.32
C VAL A 113 0.35 -0.99 -24.09
N CYS A 114 1.36 -0.50 -23.36
CA CYS A 114 2.65 -0.14 -23.96
C CYS A 114 3.28 -1.36 -24.65
N ALA A 115 3.61 -1.23 -25.94
CA ALA A 115 4.30 -2.26 -26.68
C ALA A 115 5.71 -2.47 -26.12
N GLN A 116 6.14 -3.71 -26.03
CA GLN A 116 7.44 -4.06 -25.47
C GLN A 116 8.38 -4.52 -26.58
N GLY A 117 9.58 -3.95 -26.63
CA GLY A 117 10.60 -4.35 -27.60
C GLY A 117 11.17 -5.73 -27.26
N GLU A 118 11.52 -6.52 -28.28
CA GLU A 118 12.08 -7.87 -28.10
C GLU A 118 13.36 -7.86 -27.26
N THR A 119 14.18 -6.82 -27.38
CA THR A 119 15.43 -6.65 -26.61
C THR A 119 15.18 -6.46 -25.10
N GLU A 120 14.04 -5.92 -24.71
CA GLU A 120 13.68 -5.79 -23.29
C GLU A 120 13.23 -7.12 -22.68
N VAL A 121 12.52 -7.93 -23.48
CA VAL A 121 11.94 -9.21 -23.06
C VAL A 121 12.97 -10.34 -23.10
N LEU A 122 13.84 -10.33 -24.12
CA LEU A 122 14.74 -11.42 -24.45
C LEU A 122 16.20 -10.98 -24.38
N LYS A 123 16.82 -11.23 -23.22
CA LYS A 123 18.24 -10.98 -23.03
C LYS A 123 19.07 -12.05 -23.73
N VAL A 124 20.07 -11.64 -24.52
CA VAL A 124 20.99 -12.57 -25.18
C VAL A 124 21.91 -13.24 -24.16
N ILE A 125 21.99 -14.57 -24.19
CA ILE A 125 23.01 -15.33 -23.44
C ILE A 125 24.07 -15.82 -24.42
N ARG A 126 25.33 -15.49 -24.13
CA ARG A 126 26.49 -16.05 -24.81
C ARG A 126 26.88 -17.38 -24.17
N THR A 127 27.36 -18.32 -24.97
CA THR A 127 27.71 -19.69 -24.57
C THR A 127 29.10 -20.12 -25.06
N GLY A 128 29.71 -21.06 -24.34
CA GLY A 128 31.04 -21.63 -24.61
C GLY A 128 32.20 -20.88 -23.93
N LYS A 129 33.37 -21.50 -23.82
CA LYS A 129 34.55 -20.93 -23.12
C LYS A 129 34.95 -19.54 -23.64
N ARG A 130 34.90 -19.34 -24.96
CA ARG A 130 35.21 -18.07 -25.64
C ARG A 130 33.98 -17.16 -25.87
N GLN A 131 32.79 -17.56 -25.41
CA GLN A 131 31.55 -16.77 -25.46
C GLN A 131 31.15 -16.23 -26.86
N LYS A 132 31.48 -16.95 -27.94
CA LYS A 132 31.17 -16.52 -29.32
C LYS A 132 29.75 -16.88 -29.77
N LYS A 133 29.07 -17.82 -29.09
CA LYS A 133 27.77 -18.36 -29.52
C LYS A 133 26.63 -17.65 -28.76
N ALA A 134 25.79 -16.88 -29.45
CA ALA A 134 24.76 -16.01 -28.86
C ALA A 134 23.31 -16.44 -29.18
N TRP A 135 23.10 -17.74 -29.40
CA TRP A 135 21.82 -18.28 -29.89
C TRP A 135 20.74 -18.39 -28.81
N LYS A 136 21.14 -18.48 -27.53
CA LYS A 136 20.25 -18.58 -26.38
C LYS A 136 19.69 -17.23 -25.94
N ARG A 137 18.46 -17.23 -25.44
CA ARG A 137 17.72 -16.06 -24.95
C ARG A 137 17.17 -16.35 -23.56
N MET A 138 17.38 -15.42 -22.63
CA MET A 138 16.77 -15.44 -21.31
C MET A 138 15.52 -14.58 -21.34
N VAL A 139 14.39 -15.13 -20.87
CA VAL A 139 13.17 -14.36 -20.66
C VAL A 139 13.34 -13.56 -19.36
N THR A 140 13.31 -12.24 -19.45
CA THR A 140 13.52 -11.34 -18.30
C THR A 140 12.24 -11.00 -17.57
N LYS A 141 11.09 -11.10 -18.26
CA LYS A 141 9.77 -10.77 -17.71
C LYS A 141 9.14 -11.98 -17.04
N THR A 142 8.23 -11.70 -16.12
CA THR A 142 7.42 -12.71 -15.45
C THR A 142 6.66 -13.52 -16.49
N HIS A 143 6.73 -14.85 -16.38
CA HIS A 143 6.11 -15.78 -17.31
C HIS A 143 5.38 -16.86 -16.51
N PHE A 144 4.21 -17.26 -17.00
CA PHE A 144 3.47 -18.36 -16.43
C PHE A 144 3.91 -19.67 -17.08
N VAL A 145 4.01 -20.70 -16.27
CA VAL A 145 4.42 -22.04 -16.66
C VAL A 145 3.40 -23.00 -16.06
N GLY A 146 2.77 -23.84 -16.87
CA GLY A 146 1.75 -24.78 -16.39
C GLY A 146 2.31 -25.86 -15.48
N ASP A 147 1.44 -26.48 -14.68
CA ASP A 147 1.81 -27.40 -13.58
C ASP A 147 2.59 -28.67 -14.01
N GLY A 148 2.59 -29.01 -15.30
CA GLY A 148 3.33 -30.13 -15.88
C GLY A 148 4.66 -29.76 -16.55
N PHE A 149 5.24 -28.60 -16.28
CA PHE A 149 6.43 -28.14 -16.99
C PHE A 149 7.73 -28.80 -16.51
N THR A 150 8.36 -29.52 -17.42
CA THR A 150 9.72 -30.04 -17.25
C THR A 150 10.67 -29.26 -18.15
N GLN A 151 11.81 -28.81 -17.61
CA GLN A 151 12.83 -28.13 -18.40
C GLN A 151 13.40 -29.06 -19.48
N LYS A 152 13.61 -28.51 -20.68
CA LYS A 152 14.31 -29.21 -21.75
C LYS A 152 15.80 -29.33 -21.41
N PRO A 153 16.51 -30.34 -21.95
CA PRO A 153 17.95 -30.42 -21.76
C PRO A 153 18.63 -29.12 -22.23
N PRO A 154 19.70 -28.65 -21.54
CA PRO A 154 20.34 -27.37 -21.84
C PRO A 154 20.88 -27.26 -23.27
N LYS A 155 21.08 -28.37 -23.98
CA LYS A 155 21.55 -28.35 -25.36
C LYS A 155 20.48 -27.89 -26.35
N ASP A 156 19.22 -28.19 -26.07
CA ASP A 156 18.08 -27.94 -26.97
C ASP A 156 17.21 -26.75 -26.52
N GLU A 157 17.45 -26.27 -25.30
CA GLU A 157 16.76 -25.10 -24.77
C GLU A 157 17.39 -23.79 -25.28
N ARG A 158 16.67 -23.13 -26.20
CA ARG A 158 17.01 -21.79 -26.69
C ARG A 158 16.49 -20.69 -25.78
N PHE A 159 15.24 -20.79 -25.32
CA PHE A 159 14.59 -19.82 -24.43
C PHE A 159 14.64 -20.34 -23.01
N ILE A 160 15.36 -19.63 -22.14
CA ILE A 160 15.56 -20.01 -20.75
C ILE A 160 14.57 -19.23 -19.89
N ASN A 161 13.71 -20.01 -19.24
CA ASN A 161 12.70 -19.58 -18.30
C ASN A 161 13.23 -19.77 -16.88
N LEU A 162 13.62 -18.66 -16.23
CA LEU A 162 14.14 -18.73 -14.86
C LEU A 162 12.99 -18.92 -13.88
N SER A 163 13.07 -19.97 -13.06
CA SER A 163 12.05 -20.31 -12.05
C SER A 163 11.74 -19.17 -11.08
N TRP A 164 12.71 -18.29 -10.82
CA TRP A 164 12.55 -17.10 -9.98
C TRP A 164 11.52 -16.09 -10.53
N PHE A 165 11.21 -16.14 -11.83
CA PHE A 165 10.23 -15.26 -12.49
C PHE A 165 8.88 -15.94 -12.76
N ILE A 166 8.66 -17.15 -12.22
CA ILE A 166 7.36 -17.83 -12.26
C ILE A 166 6.53 -17.31 -11.08
N PRO A 167 5.44 -16.57 -11.31
CA PRO A 167 4.63 -16.05 -10.23
C PRO A 167 3.84 -17.19 -9.58
N PRO A 168 3.76 -17.28 -8.25
CA PRO A 168 2.68 -18.04 -7.63
C PRO A 168 1.33 -17.41 -8.02
N LEU A 169 0.28 -18.24 -8.08
CA LEU A 169 -1.09 -17.90 -8.50
C LEU A 169 -1.43 -16.41 -8.28
N CYS A 170 -1.78 -15.71 -9.36
CA CYS A 170 -2.22 -14.32 -9.26
C CYS A 170 -3.55 -14.25 -8.50
N LEU A 171 -3.57 -13.54 -7.38
CA LEU A 171 -4.81 -13.18 -6.68
C LEU A 171 -5.45 -11.99 -7.42
N PRO A 172 -6.58 -12.17 -8.11
CA PRO A 172 -7.27 -11.04 -8.72
C PRO A 172 -7.80 -10.12 -7.60
N PRO A 173 -7.68 -8.78 -7.74
CA PRO A 173 -8.37 -7.88 -6.83
C PRO A 173 -9.87 -8.12 -6.98
N LEU A 174 -10.56 -8.42 -5.87
CA LEU A 174 -12.01 -8.58 -5.86
C LEU A 174 -12.66 -7.31 -6.41
N PRO A 175 -13.48 -7.39 -7.47
CA PRO A 175 -14.18 -6.23 -7.97
C PRO A 175 -15.13 -5.71 -6.88
N SER A 176 -15.05 -4.42 -6.58
CA SER A 176 -15.83 -3.72 -5.55
C SER A 176 -17.35 -3.72 -5.79
N SER A 177 -17.82 -4.41 -6.83
CA SER A 177 -19.24 -4.62 -7.13
C SER A 177 -19.80 -5.97 -6.67
N LEU A 178 -18.99 -6.85 -6.06
CA LEU A 178 -19.48 -8.12 -5.49
C LEU A 178 -19.93 -7.89 -4.03
N SER A 179 -21.04 -7.18 -3.85
CA SER A 179 -21.74 -7.12 -2.57
C SER A 179 -22.72 -8.28 -2.37
N SER A 180 -22.64 -9.33 -3.19
CA SER A 180 -23.43 -10.56 -3.01
C SER A 180 -22.59 -11.80 -3.32
N PRO A 181 -22.60 -12.82 -2.43
CA PRO A 181 -21.86 -14.06 -2.61
C PRO A 181 -22.25 -14.89 -3.86
N ASN A 182 -23.31 -14.51 -4.58
CA ASN A 182 -23.85 -15.26 -5.72
C ASN A 182 -23.25 -14.86 -7.08
N ASP A 183 -22.37 -13.86 -7.12
CA ASP A 183 -21.77 -13.35 -8.36
C ASP A 183 -20.35 -13.92 -8.61
N LEU A 184 -19.90 -14.90 -7.82
CA LEU A 184 -18.65 -15.64 -8.09
C LEU A 184 -18.88 -16.66 -9.22
N PRO A 185 -18.10 -16.65 -10.31
CA PRO A 185 -18.15 -17.73 -11.28
C PRO A 185 -17.73 -19.04 -10.60
N THR A 186 -18.55 -20.08 -10.75
CA THR A 186 -18.38 -21.45 -10.20
C THR A 186 -17.09 -22.15 -10.65
N SER A 187 -16.28 -21.54 -11.50
CA SER A 187 -14.96 -22.04 -11.90
C SER A 187 -13.85 -21.74 -10.88
N TYR A 188 -14.18 -21.12 -9.73
CA TYR A 188 -13.26 -20.85 -8.62
C TYR A 188 -13.70 -21.61 -7.36
N VAL A 189 -13.88 -22.92 -7.50
CA VAL A 189 -13.90 -23.86 -6.38
C VAL A 189 -12.89 -24.95 -6.75
N PRO A 190 -11.91 -25.26 -5.88
CA PRO A 190 -10.87 -26.26 -6.15
C PRO A 190 -11.46 -27.65 -6.41
#